data_AF-A0A928ZH16-F1
#
_entry.id   AF-A0A928ZH16-F1
#
_cell.length_a   1.000
_cell.length_b   1.000
_cell.length_c   1.000
_cell.angle_alpha   90.00
_cell.angle_beta   90.00
_cell.angle_gamma   90.00
#
_symmetry.space_group_name_H-M   'P 1'
#
loop_
_entity.id
_entity.type
_entity.pdbx_description
1 polymer ?
#
loop_
_entity_poly.entity_id
_entity_poly.type
_entity_poly.pdbx_seq_one_letter_code
_entity_poly.pdbx_strand_id
1 'polypeptide(L)'
;AEHVITDTKARPEKEEIQAVAEEYDLLILPTPPKALDMEALLKTRDMLVDYGTNYKVLLTITPPPRKRPGGREKIPSTKEKEARELLEMEELPIFKSTIYQYTAVEKSPLSGVTVDKYEDSYSAIAWQCYENLGREIYDGKK
;
A
#
# COMPACT_ATOMS: atom_id res chain seq x y z
N ALA A 1 -13.54 6.21 17.37
CA ALA A 1 -12.81 7.31 16.73
C ALA A 1 -13.45 7.54 15.37
N GLU A 2 -13.58 8.80 14.97
CA GLU A 2 -13.99 9.15 13.60
C GLU A 2 -12.72 9.34 12.77
N HIS A 3 -12.72 8.81 11.55
CA HIS A 3 -11.62 8.93 10.59
C HIS A 3 -12.18 9.37 9.25
N VAL A 4 -11.51 10.31 8.59
CA VAL A 4 -11.84 10.76 7.24
C VAL A 4 -10.79 10.22 6.29
N ILE A 5 -11.23 9.56 5.22
CA ILE A 5 -10.36 9.01 4.19
C ILE A 5 -10.68 9.75 2.91
N THR A 6 -9.68 10.44 2.35
CA THR A 6 -9.81 11.13 1.07
C THR A 6 -9.06 10.35 0.00
N ASP A 7 -9.77 9.93 -1.05
CA ASP A 7 -9.16 9.36 -2.26
C ASP A 7 -8.85 10.49 -3.25
N THR A 8 -7.59 10.90 -3.30
CA THR A 8 -7.11 11.98 -4.18
C THR A 8 -6.47 11.41 -5.44
N LYS A 9 -6.54 12.14 -6.55
CA LYS A 9 -5.86 11.74 -7.80
C LYS A 9 -4.36 11.54 -7.57
N ALA A 10 -3.81 10.53 -8.23
CA ALA A 10 -2.37 10.30 -8.28
C ALA A 10 -1.70 11.39 -9.14
N ARG A 11 -0.63 12.00 -8.61
CA ARG A 11 0.13 13.15 -9.13
C ARG A 11 -0.44 14.52 -8.73
N PRO A 12 -0.27 14.89 -7.46
CA PRO A 12 -0.42 16.28 -7.06
C PRO A 12 0.65 17.13 -7.76
N GLU A 13 0.24 18.26 -8.35
CA GLU A 13 1.19 19.31 -8.73
C GLU A 13 1.90 19.82 -7.48
N LYS A 14 3.06 20.47 -7.62
CA LYS A 14 3.88 20.88 -6.46
C LYS A 14 3.08 21.73 -5.44
N GLU A 15 2.15 22.55 -5.91
CA GLU A 15 1.26 23.35 -5.06
C GLU A 15 0.21 22.50 -4.30
N GLU A 16 -0.24 21.38 -4.86
CA GLU A 16 -1.20 20.47 -4.21
C GLU A 16 -0.53 19.64 -3.11
N ILE A 17 0.76 19.32 -3.25
CA ILE A 17 1.53 18.55 -2.26
C ILE A 17 1.61 19.28 -0.92
N GLN A 18 1.82 20.60 -0.93
CA GLN A 18 1.90 21.37 0.31
C GLN A 18 0.57 21.40 1.06
N ALA A 19 -0.54 21.63 0.36
CA ALA A 19 -1.86 21.64 0.98
C ALA A 19 -2.21 20.28 1.60
N VAL A 20 -1.88 19.18 0.90
CA VAL A 20 -2.02 17.81 1.41
C VAL A 20 -1.09 17.59 2.61
N ALA A 21 0.15 18.06 2.56
CA ALA A 21 1.09 17.89 3.66
C ALA A 21 0.64 18.51 4.98
N GLU A 22 -0.05 19.64 4.93
CA GLU A 22 -0.49 20.39 6.10
C GLU A 22 -1.83 19.88 6.67
N GLU A 23 -2.72 19.35 5.82
CA GLU A 23 -4.07 18.95 6.24
C GLU A 23 -4.19 17.48 6.69
N TYR A 24 -3.37 16.57 6.17
CA TYR A 24 -3.49 15.13 6.47
C TYR A 24 -2.56 14.70 7.61
N ASP A 25 -3.11 13.97 8.59
CA ASP A 25 -2.31 13.34 9.65
C ASP A 25 -1.36 12.26 9.13
N LEU A 26 -1.72 11.61 8.02
CA LEU A 26 -0.97 10.54 7.37
C LEU A 26 -1.31 10.48 5.89
N LEU A 27 -0.29 10.58 5.04
CA LEU A 27 -0.39 10.34 3.61
C LEU A 27 0.04 8.90 3.28
N ILE A 28 -0.84 8.11 2.68
CA ILE A 28 -0.52 6.75 2.21
C ILE A 28 -0.15 6.82 0.73
N LEU A 29 1.04 6.34 0.38
CA LEU A 29 1.50 6.28 -1.02
C LEU A 29 1.40 4.84 -1.54
N PRO A 30 0.29 4.44 -2.20
CA PRO A 30 0.17 3.11 -2.77
C PRO A 30 1.06 2.97 -4.01
N THR A 31 1.86 1.90 -4.06
CA THR A 31 2.71 1.60 -5.21
C THR A 31 2.74 0.11 -5.55
N PRO A 32 2.58 -0.28 -6.82
CA PRO A 32 2.89 -1.62 -7.29
C PRO A 32 4.40 -1.92 -7.26
N PRO A 33 4.82 -3.18 -7.02
CA PRO A 33 6.23 -3.59 -7.11
C PRO A 33 6.65 -3.76 -8.58
N LYS A 34 6.63 -2.66 -9.33
CA LYS A 34 7.00 -2.58 -10.75
C LYS A 34 7.93 -1.39 -10.95
N ALA A 35 8.97 -1.54 -11.76
CA ALA A 35 10.04 -0.55 -11.89
C ALA A 35 9.56 0.89 -12.14
N LEU A 36 8.64 1.09 -13.09
CA LEU A 36 8.12 2.43 -13.42
C LEU A 36 7.30 3.05 -12.28
N ASP A 37 6.52 2.24 -11.56
CA ASP A 37 5.73 2.71 -10.42
C ASP A 37 6.63 3.08 -9.23
N MET A 38 7.71 2.31 -9.02
CA MET A 38 8.71 2.61 -8.00
C MET A 38 9.49 3.88 -8.34
N GLU A 39 9.87 4.10 -9.60
CA GLU A 39 10.53 5.35 -10.03
C GLU A 39 9.62 6.57 -9.81
N ALA A 40 8.33 6.45 -10.11
CA ALA A 40 7.36 7.52 -9.87
C ALA A 40 7.18 7.81 -8.37
N LEU A 41 7.23 6.79 -7.52
CA LEU A 41 7.20 6.95 -6.07
C LEU A 41 8.41 7.76 -5.58
N LEU A 42 9.62 7.45 -6.04
CA LEU A 42 10.83 8.16 -5.61
C LEU A 42 10.77 9.65 -5.99
N LYS A 43 10.25 9.97 -7.18
CA LYS A 43 9.99 11.38 -7.58
C LYS A 43 8.98 12.06 -6.68
N THR A 44 7.94 11.34 -6.24
CA THR A 44 6.93 11.86 -5.31
C THR A 44 7.53 12.08 -3.92
N ARG A 45 8.39 11.16 -3.46
CA ARG A 45 9.16 11.29 -2.21
C ARG A 45 10.00 12.54 -2.20
N ASP A 46 10.74 12.82 -3.27
CA ASP A 46 11.60 14.01 -3.35
C ASP A 46 10.79 15.30 -3.19
N MET A 47 9.55 15.33 -3.69
CA MET A 47 8.65 16.48 -3.52
C MET A 47 8.09 16.58 -2.09
N LEU A 48 7.90 15.47 -1.38
CA LEU A 48 7.33 15.45 -0.02
C LEU A 48 8.34 15.77 1.08
N VAL A 49 9.61 15.40 0.88
CA VAL A 49 10.70 15.64 1.85
C VAL A 49 10.83 17.14 2.16
N ASP A 50 10.64 18.00 1.16
CA ASP A 50 10.72 19.45 1.30
C ASP A 50 9.67 20.03 2.28
N TYR A 51 8.58 19.31 2.53
CA TYR A 51 7.44 19.78 3.34
C TYR A 51 7.30 19.07 4.69
N GLY A 52 8.18 18.11 5.01
CA GLY A 52 8.11 17.37 6.28
C GLY A 52 6.82 16.55 6.47
N THR A 53 6.17 16.16 5.38
CA THR A 53 4.89 15.42 5.42
C THR A 53 5.06 14.06 6.09
N ASN A 54 4.15 13.71 7.00
CA ASN A 54 4.04 12.35 7.50
C ASN A 54 3.43 11.45 6.42
N TYR A 55 4.26 10.69 5.71
CA TYR A 55 3.81 9.75 4.69
C TYR A 55 4.33 8.34 4.97
N LYS A 56 3.66 7.34 4.39
CA LYS A 56 4.10 5.95 4.45
C LYS A 56 3.70 5.18 3.18
N VAL A 57 4.66 4.43 2.64
CA VAL A 57 4.51 3.67 1.39
C VAL A 57 3.79 2.36 1.64
N LEU A 58 2.77 2.08 0.83
CA LEU A 58 2.03 0.82 0.84
C LEU A 58 2.27 0.05 -0.46
N LEU A 59 2.82 -1.16 -0.36
CA LEU A 59 2.89 -2.06 -1.51
C LEU A 59 1.48 -2.59 -1.85
N THR A 60 1.06 -2.36 -3.09
CA THR A 60 -0.26 -2.77 -3.61
C THR A 60 -0.12 -3.58 -4.89
N ILE A 61 -1.17 -4.30 -5.30
CA ILE A 61 -1.16 -5.11 -6.54
C ILE A 61 0.06 -6.07 -6.56
N THR A 62 0.49 -6.51 -5.38
CA THR A 62 1.67 -7.35 -5.22
C THR A 62 1.30 -8.80 -5.50
N PRO A 63 2.11 -9.58 -6.24
CA PRO A 63 1.83 -10.99 -6.43
C PRO A 63 1.71 -11.72 -5.09
N PRO A 64 0.65 -12.51 -4.85
CA PRO A 64 0.46 -13.20 -3.58
C PRO A 64 1.64 -14.09 -3.17
N PRO A 65 1.90 -14.24 -1.86
CA PRO A 65 2.96 -15.10 -1.37
C PRO A 65 2.64 -16.56 -1.69
N ARG A 66 3.69 -17.34 -1.97
CA ARG A 66 3.58 -18.73 -2.43
C ARG A 66 4.07 -19.66 -1.33
N LYS A 67 3.58 -20.91 -1.31
CA LYS A 67 4.16 -21.92 -0.42
C LYS A 67 5.60 -22.21 -0.84
N ARG A 68 6.50 -22.28 0.13
CA ARG A 68 7.87 -22.72 -0.09
C ARG A 68 7.86 -24.18 -0.60
N PRO A 69 8.69 -24.53 -1.60
CA PRO A 69 8.83 -25.92 -2.03
C PRO A 69 9.15 -26.84 -0.84
N GLY A 70 8.37 -27.90 -0.66
CA GLY A 70 8.55 -28.87 0.43
C GLY A 70 8.07 -28.41 1.82
N GLY A 71 7.40 -27.26 1.94
CA GLY A 71 6.93 -26.74 3.23
C GLY A 71 5.52 -26.13 3.20
N ARG A 72 5.05 -25.70 4.38
CA ARG A 72 3.78 -24.95 4.53
C ARG A 72 3.98 -23.45 4.68
N GLU A 73 5.23 -23.02 4.90
CA GLU A 73 5.62 -21.63 5.02
C GLU A 73 5.30 -20.86 3.74
N LYS A 74 4.70 -19.67 3.89
CA LYS A 74 4.48 -18.76 2.77
C LYS A 74 5.68 -17.83 2.65
N ILE A 75 6.22 -17.72 1.44
CA ILE A 75 7.32 -16.83 1.11
C ILE A 75 6.82 -15.68 0.22
N PRO A 76 7.29 -14.44 0.46
CA PRO A 76 7.05 -13.31 -0.43
C PRO A 76 7.46 -13.62 -1.87
N SER A 77 6.77 -13.00 -2.83
CA SER A 77 7.19 -13.08 -4.22
C SER A 77 8.54 -12.38 -4.42
N THR A 78 9.31 -12.77 -5.44
CA THR A 78 10.57 -12.08 -5.78
C THR A 78 10.36 -10.58 -5.97
N LYS A 79 9.27 -10.19 -6.63
CA LYS A 79 8.90 -8.77 -6.83
C LYS A 79 8.66 -8.03 -5.52
N GLU A 80 8.04 -8.67 -4.54
CA GLU A 80 7.84 -8.07 -3.21
C GLU A 80 9.17 -7.88 -2.49
N LYS A 81 10.07 -8.87 -2.56
CA LYS A 81 11.40 -8.79 -1.93
C LYS A 81 12.23 -7.66 -2.53
N GLU A 82 12.37 -7.65 -3.85
CA GLU A 82 13.13 -6.61 -4.56
C GLU A 82 12.58 -5.21 -4.31
N ALA A 83 11.25 -5.06 -4.28
CA ALA A 83 10.62 -3.77 -3.97
C ALA A 83 10.89 -3.32 -2.53
N ARG A 84 10.82 -4.24 -1.55
CA ARG A 84 11.13 -3.91 -0.14
C ARG A 84 12.60 -3.56 0.04
N GLU A 85 13.51 -4.31 -0.56
CA GLU A 85 14.95 -4.03 -0.54
C GLU A 85 15.26 -2.64 -1.10
N LEU A 86 14.66 -2.27 -2.24
CA LEU A 86 14.82 -0.94 -2.83
C LEU A 86 14.31 0.17 -1.90
N LEU A 87 13.11 0.00 -1.33
CA LEU A 87 12.52 1.02 -0.46
C LEU A 87 13.30 1.17 0.86
N GLU A 88 13.86 0.08 1.38
CA GLU A 88 14.74 0.09 2.55
C GLU A 88 16.07 0.79 2.25
N MET A 89 16.67 0.53 1.07
CA MET A 89 17.89 1.21 0.62
C MET A 89 17.70 2.72 0.44
N GLU A 90 16.52 3.13 0.00
CA GLU A 90 16.15 4.54 -0.17
C GLU A 90 15.61 5.18 1.13
N GLU A 91 15.61 4.43 2.23
CA GLU A 91 15.17 4.85 3.57
C GLU A 91 13.72 5.37 3.62
N LEU A 92 12.84 4.83 2.77
CA LEU A 92 11.43 5.23 2.79
C LEU A 92 10.69 4.60 3.98
N PRO A 93 9.73 5.31 4.60
CA PRO A 93 8.82 4.71 5.57
C PRO A 93 7.84 3.77 4.84
N ILE A 94 7.82 2.47 5.17
CA ILE A 94 7.01 1.46 4.48
C ILE A 94 6.09 0.74 5.47
N PHE A 95 4.86 0.45 5.06
CA PHE A 95 3.99 -0.46 5.81
C PHE A 95 4.57 -1.89 5.84
N LYS A 96 4.41 -2.57 6.98
CA LYS A 96 4.63 -4.01 7.06
C LYS A 96 3.56 -4.75 6.25
N SER A 97 2.35 -4.20 6.24
CA SER A 97 1.22 -4.72 5.47
C SER A 97 1.44 -4.56 3.96
N THR A 98 0.95 -5.53 3.18
CA THR A 98 0.94 -5.54 1.71
C THR A 98 -0.47 -5.86 1.23
N ILE A 99 -0.98 -5.13 0.22
CA ILE A 99 -2.22 -5.49 -0.47
C ILE A 99 -1.88 -6.32 -1.71
N TYR A 100 -2.21 -7.60 -1.66
CA TYR A 100 -1.90 -8.55 -2.73
C TYR A 100 -2.96 -8.55 -3.83
N GLN A 101 -2.52 -8.86 -5.04
CA GLN A 101 -3.35 -9.01 -6.24
C GLN A 101 -4.09 -10.35 -6.22
N TYR A 102 -5.11 -10.46 -5.38
CA TYR A 102 -6.06 -11.58 -5.43
C TYR A 102 -7.19 -11.27 -6.42
N THR A 103 -7.73 -12.31 -7.07
CA THR A 103 -8.89 -12.19 -7.97
C THR A 103 -10.09 -11.54 -7.29
N ALA A 104 -10.29 -11.81 -6.00
CA ALA A 104 -11.34 -11.20 -5.18
C ALA A 104 -11.20 -9.67 -5.09
N VAL A 105 -9.98 -9.14 -4.96
CA VAL A 105 -9.71 -7.69 -4.89
C VAL A 105 -10.03 -7.03 -6.22
N GLU A 106 -9.70 -7.68 -7.33
CA GLU A 106 -9.96 -7.15 -8.67
C GLU A 106 -11.44 -7.19 -9.07
N LYS A 107 -12.18 -8.23 -8.64
CA LYS A 107 -13.57 -8.46 -9.07
C LYS A 107 -14.62 -7.87 -8.14
N SER A 108 -14.34 -7.75 -6.84
CA SER A 108 -15.31 -7.20 -5.88
C SER A 108 -15.85 -5.81 -6.26
N PRO A 109 -15.04 -4.85 -6.78
CA PRO A 109 -15.55 -3.54 -7.18
C PRO A 109 -16.54 -3.62 -8.34
N LEU A 110 -16.39 -4.60 -9.25
CA LEU A 110 -17.32 -4.82 -10.37
C LEU A 110 -18.72 -5.22 -9.89
N SER A 111 -18.82 -5.75 -8.66
CA SER A 111 -20.09 -6.08 -8.00
C SER A 111 -20.56 -5.00 -7.03
N GLY A 112 -19.88 -3.84 -6.96
CA GLY A 112 -20.23 -2.75 -6.05
C GLY A 112 -20.04 -3.08 -4.57
N VAL A 113 -19.21 -4.08 -4.26
CA VAL A 113 -18.96 -4.52 -2.88
C VAL A 113 -17.48 -4.48 -2.53
N THR A 114 -17.19 -4.38 -1.25
CA THR A 114 -15.86 -4.57 -0.69
C THR A 114 -15.47 -6.05 -0.72
N VAL A 115 -14.17 -6.33 -0.66
CA VAL A 115 -13.65 -7.70 -0.84
C VAL A 115 -14.14 -8.70 0.22
N ASP A 116 -14.46 -8.26 1.45
CA ASP A 116 -15.06 -9.09 2.50
C ASP A 116 -16.46 -9.60 2.16
N LYS A 117 -17.19 -8.86 1.31
CA LYS A 117 -18.56 -9.17 0.89
C LYS A 117 -18.64 -9.89 -0.46
N TYR A 118 -17.49 -10.14 -1.10
CA TYR A 118 -17.43 -10.79 -2.39
C TYR A 118 -17.27 -12.30 -2.23
N GLU A 119 -18.01 -13.10 -3.00
CA GLU A 119 -17.92 -14.56 -2.96
C GLU A 119 -16.73 -15.06 -3.79
N ASP A 120 -15.57 -15.26 -3.13
CA ASP A 120 -14.37 -15.86 -3.70
C ASP A 120 -13.56 -16.55 -2.59
N SER A 121 -12.88 -17.65 -2.94
CA SER A 121 -11.98 -18.38 -2.03
C SER A 121 -10.86 -17.52 -1.42
N TYR A 122 -10.51 -16.40 -2.06
CA TYR A 122 -9.48 -15.47 -1.61
C TYR A 122 -10.02 -14.25 -0.87
N SER A 123 -11.34 -14.08 -0.75
CA SER A 123 -11.94 -12.89 -0.12
C SER A 123 -11.50 -12.69 1.32
N ALA A 124 -11.55 -13.75 2.14
CA ALA A 124 -11.17 -13.66 3.54
C ALA A 124 -9.69 -13.29 3.75
N ILE A 125 -8.78 -13.89 2.96
CA ILE A 125 -7.35 -13.58 3.07
C ILE A 125 -7.02 -12.19 2.51
N ALA A 126 -7.72 -11.74 1.48
CA ALA A 126 -7.58 -10.39 0.94
C ALA A 126 -8.08 -9.34 1.94
N TRP A 127 -9.23 -9.57 2.58
CA TRP A 127 -9.73 -8.68 3.63
C TRP A 127 -8.78 -8.60 4.82
N GLN A 128 -8.20 -9.72 5.23
CA GLN A 128 -7.22 -9.75 6.32
C GLN A 128 -6.02 -8.83 6.05
N CYS A 129 -5.61 -8.65 4.79
CA CYS A 129 -4.55 -7.69 4.43
C CYS A 129 -4.96 -6.24 4.76
N TYR A 130 -6.20 -5.86 4.44
CA TYR A 130 -6.74 -4.53 4.79
C TYR A 130 -6.92 -4.37 6.30
N GLU A 131 -7.37 -5.40 7.02
CA GLU A 131 -7.46 -5.34 8.49
C GLU A 131 -6.09 -5.15 9.15
N ASN A 132 -5.06 -5.85 8.66
CA ASN A 132 -3.69 -5.70 9.16
C ASN A 132 -3.16 -4.28 8.89
N LEU A 133 -3.44 -3.74 7.70
CA LEU A 133 -3.10 -2.35 7.37
C LEU A 133 -3.84 -1.37 8.30
N GLY A 134 -5.14 -1.58 8.52
CA GLY A 134 -5.94 -0.74 9.42
C GLY A 134 -5.42 -0.75 10.85
N ARG A 135 -5.01 -1.91 11.37
CA ARG A 135 -4.32 -2.01 12.68
C ARG A 135 -3.01 -1.24 12.68
N GLU A 136 -2.20 -1.38 11.64
CA GLU A 136 -0.93 -0.67 11.53
C GLU A 136 -1.10 0.86 11.47
N ILE A 137 -2.15 1.34 10.81
CA ILE A 137 -2.52 2.77 10.79
C ILE A 137 -3.02 3.22 12.17
N TYR A 138 -3.85 2.43 12.83
CA TYR A 138 -4.42 2.78 14.14
C TYR A 138 -3.38 2.76 15.27
N ASP A 139 -2.49 1.77 15.25
CA ASP A 139 -1.42 1.58 16.25
C ASP A 139 -0.19 2.46 15.97
N GLY A 140 -0.02 2.88 14.72
CA GLY A 140 1.05 3.76 14.27
C GLY A 140 0.93 5.13 14.92
N LYS A 141 1.71 5.38 15.97
CA LYS A 141 1.90 6.73 16.48
C LYS A 141 2.64 7.58 15.43
N LYS A 142 2.24 8.86 15.34
CA LYS A 142 2.91 9.93 14.58
C LYS A 142 4.42 9.92 14.78
#